data_AF-A0A7X8BWW8-F1
#
_entry.id   AF-A0A7X8BWW8-F1
#
_cell.length_a   1.000
_cell.length_b   1.000
_cell.length_c   1.000
_cell.angle_alpha   90.00
_cell.angle_beta   90.00
_cell.angle_gamma   90.00
#
_symmetry.space_group_name_H-M   'P 1'
#
loop_
_entity.id
_entity.type
_entity.pdbx_description
1 polymer ?
#
loop_
_entity_poly.entity_id
_entity_poly.type
_entity_poly.pdbx_seq_one_letter_code
_entity_poly.pdbx_strand_id
1 'polypeptide(L)'
;MIKTVNILIGLSCLLLMFSCRKTADRQDNIIAQAIEVSDFRGKTISLNKPAERIVCLIESALSGLYMLGAENQVIGISTNVYTDKIFEQYSL
;
A
#
# COMPACT_ATOMS: atom_id res chain seq x y z
N MET A 1 -39.16 -30.30 7.53
CA MET A 1 -38.56 -28.96 7.69
C MET A 1 -37.03 -28.97 7.77
N ILE A 2 -36.39 -29.98 8.38
CA ILE A 2 -34.90 -30.10 8.43
C ILE A 2 -34.23 -30.35 7.07
N LYS A 3 -34.87 -31.11 6.16
CA LYS A 3 -34.30 -31.42 4.84
C LYS A 3 -34.20 -30.20 3.91
N THR A 4 -35.08 -29.21 4.06
CA THR A 4 -35.06 -27.98 3.24
C THR A 4 -34.00 -26.98 3.69
N VAL A 5 -33.64 -26.99 4.98
CA VAL A 5 -32.58 -26.14 5.55
C VAL A 5 -31.19 -26.61 5.08
N ASN A 6 -30.93 -27.92 5.04
CA ASN A 6 -29.65 -28.45 4.57
C ASN A 6 -29.42 -28.23 3.06
N ILE A 7 -30.49 -28.24 2.26
CA ILE A 7 -30.43 -27.91 0.83
C ILE A 7 -30.12 -26.41 0.64
N LEU A 8 -30.71 -25.54 1.46
CA LEU A 8 -30.48 -24.09 1.40
C LEU A 8 -29.06 -23.69 1.85
N ILE A 9 -28.51 -24.35 2.87
CA ILE A 9 -27.11 -24.15 3.31
C ILE A 9 -26.14 -24.63 2.22
N GLY A 10 -26.42 -25.77 1.58
CA GLY A 10 -25.60 -26.27 0.47
C GLY A 10 -25.58 -25.33 -0.74
N LEU A 11 -26.73 -24.73 -1.08
CA LEU A 11 -26.83 -23.76 -2.18
C LEU A 11 -26.10 -22.44 -1.86
N SER A 12 -26.13 -22.01 -0.59
CA SER A 12 -25.37 -20.84 -0.12
C SER A 12 -23.86 -21.05 -0.17
N CYS A 13 -23.36 -22.25 0.18
CA CYS A 13 -21.94 -22.58 0.05
C CYS A 13 -21.46 -22.66 -1.41
N LEU A 14 -22.33 -23.07 -2.34
CA LEU A 14 -21.99 -23.17 -3.76
C LEU A 14 -21.77 -21.78 -4.40
N LEU A 15 -22.45 -20.75 -3.90
CA LEU A 15 -22.30 -19.36 -4.38
C LEU A 15 -20.99 -18.70 -3.91
N LEU A 16 -20.41 -19.14 -2.79
CA LEU A 16 -19.17 -18.59 -2.25
C LEU A 16 -17.91 -18.98 -3.06
N MET A 17 -17.96 -20.11 -3.79
CA MET A 17 -16.81 -20.60 -4.57
C MET A 17 -16.59 -19.86 -5.90
N PHE A 18 -17.59 -19.13 -6.42
CA PHE A 18 -17.45 -18.36 -7.68
C PHE A 18 -16.86 -16.95 -7.49
N SER A 19 -16.67 -16.49 -6.26
CA SER A 19 -16.16 -15.13 -5.99
C SER A 19 -14.63 -15.00 -6.00
N CYS A 20 -13.87 -16.08 -6.17
CA CYS A 20 -12.41 -16.01 -6.36
C CYS A 20 -12.05 -16.07 -7.86
N ARG A 21 -12.54 -15.11 -8.65
CA ARG A 21 -11.90 -14.82 -9.93
C ARG A 21 -10.61 -14.05 -9.65
N LYS A 22 -9.46 -14.72 -9.73
CA LYS A 22 -8.19 -14.03 -9.97
C LYS A 22 -8.35 -13.28 -11.29
N THR A 23 -8.37 -11.96 -11.24
CA THR A 23 -8.16 -11.11 -12.41
C THR A 23 -6.82 -11.55 -13.00
N ALA A 24 -6.88 -12.29 -14.11
CA ALA A 24 -5.70 -12.53 -14.93
C ALA A 24 -5.24 -11.14 -15.39
N ASP A 25 -4.05 -10.79 -14.95
CA ASP A 25 -3.40 -9.52 -15.19
C ASP A 25 -3.46 -9.19 -16.69
N ARG A 26 -4.10 -8.07 -17.01
CA ARG A 26 -4.16 -7.57 -18.38
C ARG A 26 -2.75 -7.09 -18.69
N GLN A 27 -1.99 -7.90 -19.44
CA GLN A 27 -0.66 -7.52 -19.95
C GLN A 27 -0.82 -6.43 -21.03
N ASP A 28 -1.21 -5.23 -20.63
CA ASP A 28 -0.99 -4.05 -21.44
C ASP A 28 0.55 -3.85 -21.48
N ASN A 29 1.16 -4.01 -22.66
CA ASN A 29 2.54 -3.61 -22.92
C ASN A 29 2.62 -2.06 -22.90
N ILE A 30 2.34 -1.46 -21.75
CA ILE A 30 2.75 -0.08 -21.48
C ILE A 30 4.23 -0.21 -21.15
N ILE A 31 5.10 0.33 -22.01
CA ILE A 31 6.47 0.63 -21.59
C ILE A 31 6.29 1.57 -20.40
N ALA A 32 6.41 1.04 -19.18
CA ALA A 32 6.17 1.78 -17.96
C ALA A 32 7.12 2.98 -17.98
N GLN A 33 6.58 4.15 -18.29
CA GLN A 33 7.37 5.37 -18.36
C GLN A 33 7.91 5.61 -16.95
N ALA A 34 9.23 5.73 -16.85
CA ALA A 34 9.87 5.93 -15.55
C ALA A 34 9.33 7.20 -14.90
N ILE A 35 9.11 7.13 -13.59
CA ILE A 35 8.71 8.26 -12.75
C ILE A 35 9.97 9.07 -12.48
N GLU A 36 10.06 10.27 -13.05
CA GLU A 36 11.23 11.13 -12.91
C GLU A 36 10.90 12.39 -12.11
N VAL A 37 11.77 12.71 -11.15
CA VAL A 37 11.64 13.88 -10.29
C VAL A 37 13.00 14.52 -10.09
N SER A 38 13.08 15.85 -10.14
CA SER A 38 14.31 16.59 -9.80
C SER A 38 14.21 17.10 -8.36
N ASP A 39 15.22 16.81 -7.55
CA ASP A 39 15.29 17.31 -6.17
C ASP A 39 15.75 18.79 -6.11
N PHE A 40 15.73 19.37 -4.91
CA PHE A 40 16.14 20.77 -4.69
C PHE A 40 17.63 21.02 -4.98
N ARG A 41 18.45 19.98 -5.13
CA ARG A 41 19.88 20.05 -5.47
C ARG A 41 20.11 19.98 -6.98
N GLY A 42 19.03 19.85 -7.77
CA GLY A 42 19.10 19.65 -9.21
C GLY A 42 19.45 18.21 -9.62
N LYS A 43 19.34 17.23 -8.73
CA LYS A 43 19.57 15.83 -9.06
C LYS A 43 18.27 15.19 -9.55
N THR A 44 18.30 14.59 -10.73
CA THR A 44 17.20 13.78 -11.24
C THR A 44 17.22 12.38 -10.63
N ILE A 45 16.08 11.97 -10.07
CA ILE A 45 15.81 10.63 -9.54
C ILE A 45 14.77 9.98 -10.47
N SER A 46 15.06 8.77 -10.95
CA SER A 46 14.20 8.01 -11.86
C SER A 46 13.85 6.67 -11.24
N LEU A 47 12.57 6.33 -11.20
CA LEU A 47 12.05 5.06 -10.69
C LEU A 47 11.18 4.37 -11.75
N ASN A 48 11.49 3.11 -12.06
CA ASN A 48 10.72 2.33 -13.05
C ASN A 48 9.33 1.90 -12.53
N LYS A 49 9.10 2.03 -11.23
CA LYS A 49 7.84 1.75 -10.54
C LYS A 49 7.73 2.60 -9.28
N PRO A 50 6.54 2.78 -8.69
CA PRO A 50 6.39 3.44 -7.39
C PRO A 50 7.32 2.82 -6.33
N ALA A 51 7.84 3.64 -5.41
CA ALA A 51 8.69 3.17 -4.33
C ALA A 51 7.87 2.28 -3.38
N GLU A 52 8.37 1.10 -3.01
CA GLU A 52 7.66 0.16 -2.13
C GLU A 52 8.24 0.10 -0.71
N ARG A 53 9.45 0.65 -0.53
CA ARG A 53 10.22 0.62 0.71
C ARG A 53 10.88 1.97 0.89
N ILE A 54 10.37 2.75 1.83
CA ILE A 54 10.72 4.14 2.04
C ILE A 54 11.48 4.28 3.36
N VAL A 55 12.63 4.93 3.32
CA VAL A 55 13.33 5.41 4.52
C VAL A 55 13.16 6.93 4.57
N CYS A 56 12.52 7.44 5.61
CA CYS A 56 12.20 8.86 5.73
C CYS A 56 12.98 9.51 6.88
N LEU A 57 13.92 10.40 6.56
CA LEU A 57 14.81 11.00 7.56
C LEU A 57 14.34 12.38 8.04
N ILE A 58 13.31 12.95 7.41
CA ILE A 58 12.80 14.29 7.71
C ILE A 58 11.37 14.16 8.23
N GLU A 59 11.10 14.67 9.42
CA GLU A 59 9.79 14.56 10.08
C GLU A 59 8.65 15.18 9.25
N SER A 60 8.86 16.36 8.65
CA SER A 60 7.83 17.00 7.82
C SER A 60 7.48 16.20 6.56
N ALA A 61 8.45 15.50 5.99
CA ALA A 61 8.20 14.57 4.88
C ALA A 61 7.48 13.31 5.36
N LEU A 62 7.76 12.84 6.59
CA LEU A 62 7.05 11.72 7.21
C LEU A 62 5.56 12.05 7.38
N SER A 63 5.22 13.23 7.90
CA SER A 63 3.81 13.66 7.98
C SER A 63 3.12 13.64 6.61
N GLY A 64 3.81 14.10 5.57
CA GLY A 64 3.30 14.07 4.20
C GLY A 64 3.02 12.64 3.71
N LEU A 65 3.87 11.67 4.04
CA LEU A 65 3.65 10.26 3.69
C LEU A 65 2.38 9.70 4.36
N TYR A 66 2.15 10.01 5.64
CA TYR A 66 0.94 9.61 6.36
C TYR A 66 -0.32 10.29 5.80
N MET A 67 -0.26 11.58 5.48
CA MET A 67 -1.39 12.31 4.89
C MET A 67 -1.80 11.74 3.52
N LEU A 68 -0.86 11.15 2.80
CA LEU A 68 -1.09 10.53 1.49
C LEU A 68 -1.44 9.03 1.57
N GLY A 69 -1.52 8.44 2.77
CA GLY A 69 -1.81 7.02 2.94
C GLY A 69 -0.66 6.08 2.55
N ALA A 70 0.58 6.58 2.56
CA ALA A 70 1.78 5.84 2.17
C ALA A 70 2.57 5.26 3.36
N GLU A 71 2.04 5.35 4.57
CA GLU A 71 2.68 4.90 5.81
C GLU A 71 3.10 3.42 5.78
N ASN A 72 2.30 2.56 5.13
CA ASN A 72 2.58 1.12 5.02
C ASN A 72 3.85 0.78 4.21
N GLN A 73 4.38 1.75 3.45
CA GLN A 73 5.61 1.59 2.67
C GLN A 73 6.85 2.09 3.44
N VAL A 74 6.67 2.73 4.61
CA VAL A 74 7.77 3.27 5.41
C VAL A 74 8.40 2.15 6.24
N ILE A 75 9.67 1.86 5.98
CA ILE A 75 10.43 0.79 6.64
C ILE A 75 11.50 1.32 7.60
N GLY A 76 11.66 2.63 7.69
CA GLY A 76 12.63 3.26 8.58
C GLY A 76 12.43 4.77 8.66
N ILE A 77 12.62 5.31 9.87
CA ILE A 77 12.52 6.74 10.16
C ILE A 77 13.74 7.21 10.95
N SER A 78 13.95 8.53 11.02
CA SER A 78 15.00 9.12 11.87
C SER A 78 14.76 8.78 13.35
N THR A 79 15.85 8.48 14.08
CA THR A 79 15.78 8.23 15.54
C THR A 79 15.24 9.42 16.32
N ASN A 80 15.39 10.64 15.79
CA ASN A 80 14.94 11.86 16.44
C ASN A 80 13.41 11.87 16.66
N VAL A 81 12.65 11.19 15.79
CA VAL A 81 11.19 11.06 15.93
C VAL A 81 10.81 10.36 17.24
N TYR A 82 11.66 9.45 17.73
CA TYR A 82 11.44 8.73 18.99
C TYR A 82 11.86 9.51 20.24
N THR A 83 12.78 10.47 20.09
CA THR A 83 13.24 11.30 21.23
C THR A 83 12.30 12.47 21.50
N ASP A 84 11.62 12.95 20.46
CA ASP A 84 10.61 13.98 20.60
C ASP A 84 9.26 13.34 20.99
N LYS A 85 8.40 14.07 21.71
CA LYS A 85 7.03 13.62 22.09
C LYS A 85 6.09 13.38 20.89
N ILE A 86 6.63 13.34 19.68
CA ILE A 86 5.89 13.20 18.42
C ILE A 86 5.67 11.72 18.08
N PHE A 87 6.48 10.79 18.60
CA PHE A 87 6.36 9.35 18.30
C PHE A 87 4.93 8.81 18.39
N GLU A 88 4.17 9.23 19.43
CA GLU A 88 2.79 8.83 19.66
C GLU A 88 1.85 9.12 18.47
N GLN A 89 2.18 10.11 17.63
CA GLN A 89 1.38 10.52 16.47
C GLN A 89 1.55 9.58 15.26
N TYR A 90 2.61 8.76 15.24
CA TYR A 90 2.96 7.87 14.12
C TYR A 90 2.91 6.39 14.48
N SER A 91 2.60 6.02 15.73
CA SER A 91 2.74 4.65 16.24
C SER A 91 1.41 3.90 16.44
N LEU A 92 0.32 4.32 15.79
CA LEU A 92 -1.03 3.73 15.93
C LEU A 92 -1.35 2.70 14.85
#